data_AF-A0AAD5WKC6-F1
#
_entry.id   AF-A0AAD5WKC6-F1
#
_cell.length_a   1.000
_cell.length_b   1.000
_cell.length_c   1.000
_cell.angle_alpha   90.00
_cell.angle_beta   90.00
_cell.angle_gamma   90.00
#
_symmetry.space_group_name_H-M   'P 1'
#
loop_
_entity.id
_entity.type
_entity.pdbx_description
1 polymer ?
#
loop_
_entity_poly.entity_id
_entity_poly.type
_entity_poly.pdbx_seq_one_letter_code
_entity_poly.pdbx_strand_id
1 'polypeptide(L)'
;MSPYICDNWGRKPAYVYSTVVMAAACGMQMIASFTPFPEILIVGRVITAVFSPLSDAALILYLQEISPSSLRGTMSSLFSTGYAAMCLIGMLLGHEDVLGNSLSVLLFVPVISGVISTLIIVLIPETPKFLTISRHDYEGALASLRFYQGEHGELQAQLAKLQLEGKSAEGSTKGGLKPIMTTSHLRRAFTISIAALFGTLPFFPILQNSTHFFTFLKFPNSMAQLSSSFLMVLFTFSCITSTLIIDKLPRRMMLLTAGTSCLIFLSTFVVAAELSFEYIAMTGIFAFVFSYGVGVGPVAWSIPPELVPLQYRSAMFCLCYGVHSLLVVLTNFATVPLLGAVGTVCFLPIYFLVRLHLCTYTLICRKRMVEISSTFCTN
;
A
#
# COMPACT_ATOMS: atom_id res chain seq x y z
N MET A 1 9.68 -12.69 -8.97
CA MET A 1 8.46 -13.54 -9.07
C MET A 1 7.27 -12.74 -9.58
N SER A 2 6.84 -11.69 -8.89
CA SER A 2 5.62 -10.93 -9.26
C SER A 2 5.60 -10.33 -10.68
N PRO A 3 6.69 -9.73 -11.22
CA PRO A 3 6.67 -9.24 -12.60
C PRO A 3 6.45 -10.35 -13.63
N TYR A 4 7.14 -11.48 -13.43
CA TYR A 4 7.00 -12.63 -14.31
C TYR A 4 5.59 -13.22 -14.29
N ILE A 5 4.98 -13.35 -13.11
CA ILE A 5 3.63 -13.93 -12.99
C ILE A 5 2.58 -12.94 -13.51
N CYS A 6 2.62 -11.69 -13.08
CA CYS A 6 1.61 -10.72 -13.46
C CYS A 6 1.69 -10.39 -14.96
N ASP A 7 2.87 -10.39 -15.58
CA ASP A 7 3.03 -10.03 -16.99
C ASP A 7 2.83 -11.23 -17.93
N ASN A 8 3.11 -12.47 -17.51
CA ASN A 8 2.90 -13.66 -18.36
C ASN A 8 1.56 -14.35 -18.14
N TRP A 9 1.10 -14.49 -16.89
CA TRP A 9 -0.12 -15.23 -16.57
C TRP A 9 -1.34 -14.33 -16.60
N GLY A 10 -1.17 -13.05 -16.27
CA GLY A 10 -2.25 -12.07 -16.14
C GLY A 10 -2.39 -11.57 -14.71
N ARG A 11 -3.20 -10.53 -14.52
CA ARG A 11 -3.39 -9.90 -13.21
C ARG A 11 -4.32 -10.74 -12.33
N LYS A 12 -5.44 -11.23 -12.88
CA LYS A 12 -6.39 -12.13 -12.19
C LYS A 12 -5.75 -13.43 -11.70
N PRO A 13 -5.06 -14.25 -12.52
CA PRO A 13 -4.48 -15.50 -12.05
C PRO A 13 -3.33 -15.26 -11.07
N ALA A 14 -2.58 -14.17 -11.20
CA ALA A 14 -1.58 -13.78 -10.21
C ALA A 14 -2.21 -13.54 -8.83
N TYR A 15 -3.34 -12.79 -8.79
CA TYR A 15 -4.08 -12.50 -7.57
C TYR A 15 -4.75 -13.75 -6.97
N VAL A 16 -5.35 -14.61 -7.80
CA VAL A 16 -5.93 -15.89 -7.35
C VAL A 16 -4.85 -16.77 -6.73
N TYR A 17 -3.73 -16.95 -7.42
CA TYR A 17 -2.64 -17.78 -6.94
C TYR A 17 -2.07 -17.29 -5.61
N SER A 18 -1.80 -15.99 -5.48
CA SER A 18 -1.30 -15.43 -4.21
C SER A 18 -2.32 -15.57 -3.09
N THR A 19 -3.61 -15.28 -3.36
CA THR A 19 -4.66 -15.34 -2.34
C THR A 19 -4.91 -16.76 -1.85
N VAL A 20 -4.89 -17.76 -2.74
CA VAL A 20 -5.03 -19.18 -2.37
C VAL A 20 -3.85 -19.64 -1.51
N VAL A 21 -2.62 -19.29 -1.87
CA VAL A 21 -1.43 -19.63 -1.08
C VAL A 21 -1.47 -18.93 0.29
N MET A 22 -1.89 -17.66 0.34
CA MET A 22 -2.07 -16.93 1.60
C MET A 22 -3.16 -17.55 2.48
N ALA A 23 -4.29 -17.95 1.91
CA ALA A 23 -5.37 -18.60 2.65
C ALA A 23 -4.92 -19.96 3.22
N ALA A 24 -4.16 -20.74 2.45
CA ALA A 24 -3.55 -21.98 2.93
C ALA A 24 -2.55 -21.72 4.07
N ALA A 25 -1.71 -20.67 3.94
CA ALA A 25 -0.79 -20.26 5.00
C ALA A 25 -1.51 -19.80 6.28
N CYS A 26 -2.64 -19.09 6.16
CA CYS A 26 -3.49 -18.74 7.30
C CYS A 26 -4.14 -19.98 7.93
N GLY A 27 -4.60 -20.94 7.13
CA GLY A 27 -5.08 -22.23 7.64
C GLY A 27 -4.00 -22.99 8.41
N MET A 28 -2.75 -22.94 7.93
CA MET A 28 -1.60 -23.52 8.61
C MET A 28 -1.28 -22.79 9.94
N GLN A 29 -1.42 -21.46 9.98
CA GLN A 29 -1.32 -20.68 11.23
C GLN A 29 -2.44 -21.05 12.23
N MET A 30 -3.65 -21.27 11.75
CA MET A 30 -4.76 -21.75 12.58
C MET A 30 -4.44 -23.14 13.16
N ILE A 31 -3.95 -24.08 12.35
CA ILE A 31 -3.54 -25.41 12.83
C ILE A 31 -2.42 -25.28 13.87
N ALA A 32 -1.47 -24.37 13.65
CA ALA A 32 -0.38 -24.11 14.60
C ALA A 32 -0.88 -23.77 16.01
N SER A 33 -2.02 -23.07 16.13
CA SER A 33 -2.61 -22.72 17.43
C SER A 33 -3.10 -23.91 18.24
N PHE A 34 -3.35 -25.07 17.60
CA PHE A 34 -3.74 -26.31 18.26
C PHE A 34 -2.55 -27.25 18.53
N THR A 35 -1.36 -26.88 18.06
CA THR A 35 -0.14 -27.69 18.19
C THR A 35 0.87 -27.04 19.12
N PRO A 36 1.74 -27.81 19.79
CA PRO A 36 2.79 -27.26 20.66
C PRO A 36 3.99 -26.67 19.89
N PHE A 37 3.96 -26.68 18.55
CA PHE A 37 5.09 -26.29 17.69
C PHE A 37 4.95 -24.85 17.17
N PRO A 38 5.63 -23.86 17.77
CA PRO A 38 5.57 -22.46 17.33
C PRO A 38 6.18 -22.24 15.93
N GLU A 39 7.01 -23.17 15.46
CA GLU A 39 7.66 -23.11 14.14
C GLU A 39 6.63 -23.08 13.01
N ILE A 40 5.52 -23.80 13.15
CA ILE A 40 4.44 -23.85 12.14
C ILE A 40 3.81 -22.46 11.97
N LEU A 41 3.64 -21.72 13.08
CA LEU A 41 3.11 -20.35 13.06
C LEU A 41 4.07 -19.40 12.34
N ILE A 42 5.38 -19.53 12.60
CA ILE A 42 6.42 -18.71 11.97
C ILE A 42 6.47 -18.98 10.46
N VAL A 43 6.50 -20.25 10.05
CA VAL A 43 6.50 -20.64 8.64
C VAL A 43 5.26 -20.10 7.93
N GLY A 44 4.08 -20.23 8.54
CA GLY A 44 2.84 -19.67 8.01
C GLY A 44 2.92 -18.16 7.79
N ARG A 45 3.45 -17.41 8.77
CA ARG A 45 3.66 -15.95 8.63
C ARG A 45 4.66 -15.60 7.54
N VAL A 46 5.75 -16.35 7.40
CA VAL A 46 6.75 -16.13 6.34
C VAL A 46 6.11 -16.32 4.96
N ILE A 47 5.30 -17.38 4.77
CA ILE A 47 4.61 -17.61 3.50
C ILE A 47 3.63 -16.45 3.22
N THR A 48 2.79 -16.07 4.18
CA THR A 48 1.88 -14.93 3.99
C THR A 48 2.63 -13.64 3.66
N ALA A 49 3.78 -13.38 4.31
CA ALA A 49 4.60 -12.20 4.04
C ALA A 49 5.25 -12.20 2.65
N VAL A 50 5.63 -13.36 2.12
CA VAL A 50 6.21 -13.47 0.76
C VAL A 50 5.15 -13.27 -0.34
N PHE A 51 3.91 -13.71 -0.09
CA PHE A 51 2.83 -13.66 -1.09
C PHE A 51 1.94 -12.41 -0.99
N SER A 52 1.88 -11.72 0.15
CA SER A 52 1.16 -10.44 0.29
C SER A 52 1.57 -9.39 -0.75
N PRO A 53 2.88 -9.13 -1.02
CA PRO A 53 3.30 -8.16 -2.03
C PRO A 53 2.80 -8.49 -3.43
N LEU A 54 2.77 -9.78 -3.77
CA LEU A 54 2.27 -10.25 -5.06
C LEU A 54 0.78 -9.98 -5.19
N SER A 55 0.01 -10.26 -4.12
CA SER A 55 -1.42 -9.96 -4.05
C SER A 55 -1.70 -8.46 -4.18
N ASP A 56 -1.00 -7.63 -3.40
CA ASP A 56 -1.15 -6.18 -3.42
C ASP A 56 -0.82 -5.58 -4.80
N ALA A 57 0.30 -6.00 -5.39
CA ALA A 57 0.71 -5.55 -6.72
C ALA A 57 -0.30 -5.94 -7.79
N ALA A 58 -0.77 -7.20 -7.77
CA ALA A 58 -1.76 -7.68 -8.72
C ALA A 58 -3.08 -6.91 -8.59
N LEU A 59 -3.56 -6.70 -7.36
CA LEU A 59 -4.82 -5.99 -7.11
C LEU A 59 -4.76 -4.51 -7.50
N ILE A 60 -3.69 -3.80 -7.14
CA ILE A 60 -3.52 -2.38 -7.49
C ILE A 60 -3.43 -2.22 -9.00
N LEU A 61 -2.64 -3.05 -9.69
CA LEU A 61 -2.55 -3.01 -11.15
C LEU A 61 -3.89 -3.37 -11.79
N TYR A 62 -4.60 -4.37 -11.26
CA TYR A 62 -5.93 -4.76 -11.73
C TYR A 62 -6.91 -3.58 -11.68
N LEU A 63 -7.03 -2.93 -10.51
CA LEU A 63 -7.89 -1.76 -10.32
C LEU A 63 -7.50 -0.58 -11.24
N GLN A 64 -6.19 -0.33 -11.42
CA GLN A 64 -5.71 0.73 -12.29
C GLN A 64 -5.93 0.46 -13.79
N GLU A 65 -5.93 -0.81 -14.21
CA GLU A 65 -6.12 -1.22 -15.60
C GLU A 65 -7.60 -1.28 -16.00
N ILE A 66 -8.52 -1.59 -15.08
CA ILE A 66 -9.97 -1.59 -15.35
C ILE A 66 -10.62 -0.20 -15.22
N SER A 67 -10.02 0.67 -14.39
CA SER A 67 -10.59 1.99 -14.07
C SER A 67 -10.52 2.99 -15.24
N PRO A 68 -11.56 3.82 -15.43
CA PRO A 68 -11.48 4.96 -16.33
C PRO A 68 -10.45 5.96 -15.81
N SER A 69 -9.84 6.74 -16.71
CA SER A 69 -8.76 7.67 -16.37
C SER A 69 -9.16 8.72 -15.31
N SER A 70 -10.43 9.10 -15.24
CA SER A 70 -10.98 10.07 -14.29
C SER A 70 -11.16 9.55 -12.86
N LEU A 71 -11.27 8.22 -12.67
CA LEU A 71 -11.51 7.59 -11.35
C LEU A 71 -10.35 6.70 -10.90
N ARG A 72 -9.23 6.73 -11.61
CA ARG A 72 -8.10 5.83 -11.34
C ARG A 72 -7.52 6.05 -9.94
N GLY A 73 -7.46 7.31 -9.46
CA GLY A 73 -6.99 7.60 -8.12
C GLY A 73 -7.95 7.10 -7.05
N THR A 74 -9.26 7.35 -7.20
CA THR A 74 -10.29 6.83 -6.30
C THR A 74 -10.23 5.30 -6.23
N MET A 75 -10.16 4.60 -7.37
CA MET A 75 -10.04 3.14 -7.39
C MET A 75 -8.77 2.64 -6.71
N SER A 76 -7.63 3.32 -6.91
CA SER A 76 -6.38 2.97 -6.22
C SER A 76 -6.44 3.24 -4.71
N SER A 77 -7.18 4.26 -4.26
CA SER A 77 -7.33 4.58 -2.84
C SER A 77 -8.29 3.64 -2.11
N LEU A 78 -9.22 3.00 -2.82
CA LEU A 78 -10.10 1.97 -2.24
C LEU A 78 -9.30 0.80 -1.67
N PHE A 79 -8.14 0.48 -2.25
CA PHE A 79 -7.21 -0.49 -1.68
C PHE A 79 -6.79 -0.10 -0.25
N SER A 80 -6.39 1.17 -0.05
CA SER A 80 -5.99 1.67 1.27
C SER A 80 -7.16 1.69 2.26
N THR A 81 -8.35 2.04 1.80
CA THR A 81 -9.58 2.00 2.60
C THR A 81 -9.95 0.58 3.01
N GLY A 82 -9.84 -0.39 2.08
CA GLY A 82 -10.04 -1.81 2.37
C GLY A 82 -9.03 -2.34 3.38
N TYR A 83 -7.75 -1.99 3.23
CA TYR A 83 -6.70 -2.31 4.21
C TYR A 83 -7.04 -1.74 5.60
N ALA A 84 -7.43 -0.47 5.69
CA ALA A 84 -7.80 0.16 6.94
C ALA A 84 -9.00 -0.51 7.62
N ALA A 85 -10.04 -0.83 6.84
CA ALA A 85 -11.23 -1.54 7.34
C ALA A 85 -10.88 -2.94 7.86
N MET A 86 -10.01 -3.68 7.17
CA MET A 86 -9.56 -4.99 7.64
C MET A 86 -8.68 -4.90 8.89
N CYS A 87 -7.82 -3.88 9.00
CA CYS A 87 -7.07 -3.60 10.23
C CYS A 87 -8.00 -3.28 11.40
N LEU A 88 -9.06 -2.50 11.17
CA LEU A 88 -10.07 -2.21 12.19
C LEU A 88 -10.78 -3.49 12.65
N ILE A 89 -11.25 -4.33 11.73
CA ILE A 89 -11.88 -5.61 12.08
C ILE A 89 -10.89 -6.50 12.85
N GLY A 90 -9.64 -6.60 12.40
CA GLY A 90 -8.61 -7.38 13.09
C GLY A 90 -8.33 -6.87 14.50
N MET A 91 -8.29 -5.56 14.70
CA MET A 91 -8.08 -4.94 16.02
C MET A 91 -9.28 -5.18 16.95
N LEU A 92 -10.52 -5.06 16.43
CA LEU A 92 -11.74 -5.32 17.21
C LEU A 92 -11.85 -6.78 17.63
N LEU A 93 -11.53 -7.72 16.73
CA LEU A 93 -11.50 -9.14 17.05
C LEU A 93 -10.33 -9.52 17.97
N GLY A 94 -9.29 -8.69 18.05
CA GLY A 94 -8.16 -8.89 18.96
C GLY A 94 -8.42 -8.48 20.41
N HIS A 95 -9.57 -7.88 20.72
CA HIS A 95 -9.92 -7.53 22.11
C HIS A 95 -10.22 -8.79 22.93
N GLU A 96 -9.71 -8.83 24.16
CA GLU A 96 -10.00 -9.89 25.13
C GLU A 96 -11.52 -10.01 25.40
N ASP A 97 -12.26 -8.91 25.37
CA ASP A 97 -13.72 -8.91 25.58
C ASP A 97 -14.50 -9.58 24.42
N VAL A 98 -13.92 -9.64 23.22
CA VAL A 98 -14.61 -10.13 22.01
C VAL A 98 -14.32 -11.60 21.75
N LEU A 99 -13.03 -11.97 21.71
CA LEU A 99 -12.59 -13.34 21.41
C LEU A 99 -11.99 -14.06 22.62
N GLY A 100 -11.79 -13.39 23.76
CA GLY A 100 -11.06 -13.96 24.88
C GLY A 100 -9.66 -14.40 24.47
N ASN A 101 -9.26 -15.60 24.90
CA ASN A 101 -7.98 -16.22 24.57
C ASN A 101 -8.00 -17.06 23.28
N SER A 102 -9.05 -16.96 22.45
CA SER A 102 -9.23 -17.83 21.27
C SER A 102 -8.43 -17.36 20.05
N LEU A 103 -7.10 -17.42 20.15
CA LEU A 103 -6.17 -17.07 19.05
C LEU A 103 -6.50 -17.83 17.74
N SER A 104 -6.98 -19.06 17.85
CA SER A 104 -7.38 -19.90 16.71
C SER A 104 -8.47 -19.25 15.84
N VAL A 105 -9.47 -18.62 16.47
CA VAL A 105 -10.58 -17.97 15.76
C VAL A 105 -10.06 -16.72 15.04
N LEU A 106 -9.20 -15.94 15.70
CA LEU A 106 -8.59 -14.75 15.10
C LEU A 106 -7.76 -15.12 13.85
N LEU A 107 -7.02 -16.23 13.90
CA LEU A 107 -6.22 -16.73 12.79
C LEU A 107 -7.07 -17.37 11.67
N PHE A 108 -8.31 -17.75 11.95
CA PHE A 108 -9.25 -18.30 10.97
C PHE A 108 -9.93 -17.22 10.11
N VAL A 109 -10.21 -16.04 10.66
CA VAL A 109 -10.91 -14.96 9.93
C VAL A 109 -10.27 -14.59 8.58
N PRO A 110 -8.92 -14.47 8.46
CA PRO A 110 -8.27 -14.24 7.17
C PRO A 110 -8.51 -15.34 6.13
N VAL A 111 -8.71 -16.60 6.56
CA VAL A 111 -9.03 -17.72 5.66
C VAL A 111 -10.37 -17.48 4.98
N ILE A 112 -11.39 -17.06 5.75
CA ILE A 112 -12.72 -16.74 5.23
C ILE A 112 -12.63 -15.62 4.20
N SER A 113 -11.93 -14.53 4.53
CA SER A 113 -11.74 -13.39 3.62
C SER A 113 -11.02 -13.79 2.32
N GLY A 114 -9.96 -14.61 2.43
CA GLY A 114 -9.23 -15.13 1.27
C GLY A 114 -10.08 -16.01 0.36
N VAL A 115 -10.92 -16.89 0.92
CA VAL A 115 -11.84 -17.74 0.15
C VAL A 115 -12.88 -16.89 -0.58
N ILE A 116 -13.52 -15.94 0.13
CA ILE A 116 -14.52 -15.04 -0.47
C ILE A 116 -13.89 -14.23 -1.62
N SER A 117 -12.71 -13.65 -1.40
CA SER A 117 -11.99 -12.89 -2.42
C SER A 117 -11.67 -13.75 -3.66
N THR A 118 -11.23 -14.99 -3.43
CA THR A 118 -10.94 -15.95 -4.51
C THR A 118 -12.20 -16.29 -5.32
N LEU A 119 -13.33 -16.52 -4.66
CA LEU A 119 -14.60 -16.81 -5.35
C LEU A 119 -15.07 -15.62 -6.18
N ILE A 120 -14.99 -14.41 -5.64
CA ILE A 120 -15.41 -13.19 -6.33
C ILE A 120 -14.53 -12.95 -7.57
N ILE A 121 -13.20 -12.98 -7.42
CA ILE A 121 -12.31 -12.65 -8.55
C ILE A 121 -12.40 -13.68 -9.68
N VAL A 122 -12.71 -14.95 -9.37
CA VAL A 122 -12.89 -15.99 -10.40
C VAL A 122 -14.10 -15.68 -11.31
N LEU A 123 -15.14 -15.03 -10.79
CA LEU A 123 -16.32 -14.64 -11.55
C LEU A 123 -16.11 -13.40 -12.43
N ILE A 124 -15.12 -12.57 -12.11
CA ILE A 124 -14.88 -11.28 -12.77
C ILE A 124 -13.92 -11.47 -13.97
N PRO A 125 -14.12 -10.80 -15.13
CA PRO A 125 -13.24 -10.92 -16.29
C PRO A 125 -11.82 -10.38 -16.05
N GLU A 126 -10.86 -10.79 -16.88
CA GLU A 126 -9.48 -10.29 -16.83
C GLU A 126 -9.40 -8.82 -17.33
N THR A 127 -8.32 -8.11 -17.01
CA THR A 127 -8.18 -6.69 -17.39
C THR A 127 -8.17 -6.49 -18.91
N PRO A 128 -8.84 -5.45 -19.43
CA PRO A 128 -8.90 -5.21 -20.88
C PRO A 128 -7.51 -4.93 -21.47
N LYS A 129 -6.62 -4.31 -20.68
CA LYS A 129 -5.23 -4.04 -21.08
C LYS A 129 -4.39 -5.31 -21.23
N PHE A 130 -4.53 -6.28 -20.33
CA PHE A 130 -3.81 -7.55 -20.44
C PHE A 130 -4.30 -8.35 -21.65
N LEU A 131 -5.62 -8.39 -21.86
CA LEU A 131 -6.23 -9.09 -23.00
C LEU A 131 -5.77 -8.52 -24.35
N THR A 132 -5.71 -7.19 -24.50
CA THR A 132 -5.23 -6.58 -25.76
C THR A 132 -3.72 -6.74 -25.98
N ILE A 133 -2.90 -6.42 -24.97
CA ILE A 133 -1.46 -6.28 -25.15
C ILE A 133 -0.73 -7.63 -25.06
N SER A 134 -1.13 -8.49 -24.11
CA SER A 134 -0.42 -9.74 -23.84
C SER A 134 -1.03 -10.95 -24.54
N ARG A 135 -2.36 -10.94 -24.78
CA ARG A 135 -3.09 -12.05 -25.40
C ARG A 135 -3.55 -11.77 -26.84
N HIS A 136 -3.46 -10.53 -27.31
CA HIS A 136 -3.99 -10.08 -28.60
C HIS A 136 -5.47 -10.44 -28.83
N ASP A 137 -6.24 -10.57 -27.74
CA ASP A 137 -7.67 -10.89 -27.77
C ASP A 137 -8.50 -9.60 -27.68
N TYR A 138 -8.85 -9.06 -28.84
CA TYR A 138 -9.59 -7.80 -28.94
C TYR A 138 -11.07 -7.94 -28.59
N GLU A 139 -11.69 -9.09 -28.87
CA GLU A 139 -13.10 -9.34 -28.54
C GLU A 139 -13.27 -9.51 -27.04
N GLY A 140 -12.41 -10.31 -26.40
CA GLY A 140 -12.38 -10.47 -24.94
C GLY A 140 -12.08 -9.15 -24.22
N ALA A 141 -11.16 -8.34 -24.77
CA ALA A 141 -10.88 -7.02 -24.22
C ALA A 141 -12.08 -6.08 -24.32
N LEU A 142 -12.82 -6.07 -25.44
CA LEU A 142 -14.03 -5.27 -25.60
C LEU A 142 -15.12 -5.71 -24.62
N ALA A 143 -15.33 -7.02 -24.45
CA ALA A 143 -16.29 -7.56 -23.49
C ALA A 143 -15.93 -7.19 -22.04
N SER A 144 -14.64 -7.28 -21.68
CA SER A 144 -14.14 -6.82 -20.38
C SER A 144 -14.38 -5.33 -20.17
N LEU A 145 -14.10 -4.49 -21.19
CA LEU A 145 -14.32 -3.05 -21.11
C LEU A 145 -15.81 -2.70 -20.96
N ARG A 146 -16.70 -3.41 -21.68
CA ARG A 146 -18.17 -3.30 -21.53
C ARG A 146 -18.62 -3.67 -20.12
N PHE A 147 -18.06 -4.73 -19.53
CA PHE A 147 -18.40 -5.16 -18.17
C PHE A 147 -18.06 -4.11 -17.11
N TYR A 148 -16.89 -3.46 -17.22
CA TYR A 148 -16.44 -2.49 -16.20
C TYR A 148 -16.94 -1.06 -16.40
N GLN A 149 -16.99 -0.58 -17.64
CA GLN A 149 -17.29 0.82 -17.94
C GLN A 149 -18.68 1.02 -18.54
N GLY A 150 -19.42 -0.07 -18.81
CA GLY A 150 -20.70 -0.02 -19.49
C GLY A 150 -20.56 0.15 -21.01
N GLU A 151 -21.72 0.20 -21.69
CA GLU A 151 -21.77 0.37 -23.15
C GLU A 151 -21.93 1.84 -23.52
N HIS A 152 -20.87 2.43 -24.06
CA HIS A 152 -20.82 3.82 -24.52
C HIS A 152 -20.09 3.96 -25.87
N GLY A 153 -20.45 4.97 -26.67
CA GLY A 153 -19.93 5.13 -28.04
C GLY A 153 -18.40 5.25 -28.16
N GLU A 154 -17.71 5.62 -27.08
CA GLU A 154 -16.25 5.78 -27.05
C GLU A 154 -15.47 4.48 -26.83
N LEU A 155 -16.14 3.34 -26.58
CA LEU A 155 -15.49 2.08 -26.22
C LEU A 155 -14.51 1.59 -27.31
N GLN A 156 -14.92 1.69 -28.57
CA GLN A 156 -14.07 1.29 -29.70
C GLN A 156 -12.86 2.22 -29.84
N ALA A 157 -13.02 3.52 -29.58
CA ALA A 157 -11.93 4.47 -29.59
C ALA A 157 -10.93 4.19 -28.45
N GLN A 158 -11.41 3.78 -27.27
CA GLN A 158 -10.54 3.34 -26.18
C GLN A 158 -9.79 2.06 -26.54
N LEU A 159 -10.47 1.06 -27.12
CA LEU A 159 -9.82 -0.17 -27.58
C LEU A 159 -8.72 0.13 -28.60
N ALA A 160 -8.98 1.02 -29.56
CA ALA A 160 -7.97 1.46 -30.54
C ALA A 160 -6.76 2.13 -29.88
N LYS A 161 -6.96 2.94 -28.82
CA LYS A 161 -5.85 3.50 -28.03
C LYS A 161 -5.04 2.41 -27.34
N LEU A 162 -5.68 1.40 -26.76
CA LEU A 162 -4.98 0.27 -26.14
C LEU A 162 -4.18 -0.56 -27.15
N GLN A 163 -4.72 -0.73 -28.37
CA GLN A 163 -4.00 -1.40 -29.45
C GLN A 163 -2.74 -0.62 -29.87
N LEU A 164 -2.85 0.71 -29.94
CA LEU A 164 -1.71 1.56 -30.26
C LEU A 164 -0.64 1.52 -29.15
N GLU A 165 -1.06 1.56 -27.88
CA GLU A 165 -0.17 1.34 -26.72
C GLU A 165 0.54 -0.02 -26.80
N GLY A 166 -0.18 -1.08 -27.20
CA GLY A 166 0.37 -2.43 -27.36
C GLY A 166 1.44 -2.50 -28.45
N LYS A 167 1.18 -1.93 -29.63
CA LYS A 167 2.15 -1.89 -30.73
C LYS A 167 3.43 -1.14 -30.38
N SER A 168 3.33 -0.04 -29.61
CA SER A 168 4.50 0.67 -29.10
C SER A 168 5.28 -0.14 -28.05
N ALA A 169 4.59 -0.99 -27.28
CA ALA A 169 5.22 -1.86 -26.29
C ALA A 169 5.94 -3.07 -26.93
N GLU A 170 5.45 -3.60 -28.05
CA GLU A 170 6.10 -4.70 -28.78
C GLU A 170 7.48 -4.32 -29.36
N GLY A 171 7.66 -3.07 -29.78
CA GLY A 171 8.95 -2.53 -30.20
C GLY A 171 9.93 -2.25 -29.05
N SER A 172 9.46 -2.35 -27.81
CA SER A 172 10.23 -2.09 -26.60
C SER A 172 10.62 -3.42 -25.93
N THR A 173 11.85 -3.53 -25.42
CA THR A 173 12.32 -4.76 -24.75
C THR A 173 11.43 -5.09 -23.55
N LYS A 174 10.93 -6.34 -23.46
CA LYS A 174 10.14 -6.84 -22.32
C LYS A 174 10.81 -6.42 -21.00
N GLY A 175 10.05 -5.75 -20.14
CA GLY A 175 10.56 -5.02 -19.00
C GLY A 175 11.43 -5.86 -18.07
N GLY A 176 12.68 -5.43 -17.89
CA GLY A 176 13.60 -5.99 -16.90
C GLY A 176 13.79 -5.05 -15.70
N LEU A 177 14.39 -5.56 -14.63
CA LEU A 177 14.84 -4.73 -13.50
C LEU A 177 16.06 -3.86 -13.88
N LYS A 178 16.89 -4.32 -14.83
CA LYS A 178 18.12 -3.64 -15.25
C LYS A 178 17.86 -2.23 -15.82
N PRO A 179 16.94 -2.02 -16.78
CA PRO A 179 16.60 -0.68 -17.29
C PRO A 179 16.17 0.32 -16.22
N ILE A 180 15.54 -0.14 -15.13
CA ILE A 180 15.08 0.74 -14.05
C ILE A 180 16.28 1.43 -13.36
N MET A 181 17.41 0.72 -13.21
CA MET A 181 18.61 1.27 -12.57
C MET A 181 19.54 1.99 -13.55
N THR A 182 19.51 1.64 -14.83
CA THR A 182 20.40 2.22 -15.85
C THR A 182 19.84 3.50 -16.48
N THR A 183 18.53 3.54 -16.75
CA THR A 183 17.91 4.65 -17.48
C THR A 183 17.64 5.83 -16.56
N SER A 184 18.17 7.02 -16.91
CA SER A 184 18.10 8.23 -16.08
C SER A 184 16.66 8.60 -15.65
N HIS A 185 15.69 8.54 -16.56
CA HIS A 185 14.28 8.83 -16.23
C HIS A 185 13.67 7.80 -15.28
N LEU A 186 13.87 6.50 -15.54
CA LEU A 186 13.33 5.43 -14.69
C LEU A 186 13.98 5.42 -13.30
N ARG A 187 15.28 5.71 -13.22
CA ARG A 187 15.98 5.84 -11.94
C ARG A 187 15.45 7.01 -11.10
N ARG A 188 15.13 8.14 -11.74
CA ARG A 188 14.49 9.28 -11.06
C ARG A 188 13.08 8.91 -10.57
N ALA A 189 12.29 8.21 -11.39
CA ALA A 189 10.99 7.70 -10.98
C ALA A 189 11.12 6.78 -9.75
N PHE A 190 12.07 5.84 -9.78
CA PHE A 190 12.37 4.96 -8.65
C PHE A 190 12.73 5.73 -7.38
N THR A 191 13.62 6.72 -7.46
CA THR A 191 14.00 7.54 -6.29
C THR A 191 12.81 8.29 -5.70
N ILE A 192 11.93 8.85 -6.53
CA ILE A 192 10.72 9.55 -6.07
C ILE A 192 9.75 8.56 -5.40
N SER A 193 9.52 7.40 -6.01
CA SER A 193 8.66 6.33 -5.48
C SER A 193 9.16 5.84 -4.12
N ILE A 194 10.45 5.54 -4.02
CA ILE A 194 11.09 5.13 -2.78
C ILE A 194 10.95 6.23 -1.72
N ALA A 195 11.30 7.48 -2.04
CA ALA A 195 11.21 8.57 -1.08
C ALA A 195 9.77 8.77 -0.55
N ALA A 196 8.76 8.63 -1.42
CA ALA A 196 7.36 8.68 -1.00
C ALA A 196 7.00 7.53 -0.04
N LEU A 197 7.42 6.30 -0.35
CA LEU A 197 7.20 5.12 0.51
C LEU A 197 7.97 5.21 1.84
N PHE A 198 9.15 5.81 1.86
CA PHE A 198 9.89 6.07 3.10
C PHE A 198 9.07 6.95 4.07
N GLY A 199 8.24 7.88 3.55
CA GLY A 199 7.34 8.69 4.36
C GLY A 199 6.26 7.89 5.11
N THR A 200 6.04 6.63 4.72
CA THR A 200 5.08 5.72 5.36
C THR A 200 5.69 4.87 6.48
N LEU A 201 7.02 4.84 6.63
CA LEU A 201 7.69 3.94 7.58
C LEU A 201 7.27 4.10 9.05
N PRO A 202 7.07 5.30 9.62
CA PRO A 202 6.70 5.43 11.03
C PRO A 202 5.31 4.88 11.34
N PHE A 203 4.43 4.83 10.33
CA PHE A 203 3.08 4.33 10.50
C PHE A 203 3.06 2.86 10.90
N PHE A 204 3.91 2.00 10.32
CA PHE A 204 3.86 0.56 10.56
C PHE A 204 4.23 0.15 12.00
N PRO A 205 5.33 0.64 12.61
CA PRO A 205 5.60 0.35 14.01
C PRO A 205 4.52 0.88 14.95
N ILE A 206 4.00 2.10 14.69
CA ILE A 206 2.88 2.68 15.46
C ILE A 206 1.63 1.82 15.35
N LEU A 207 1.31 1.34 14.15
CA LEU A 207 0.19 0.44 13.90
C LEU A 207 0.33 -0.86 14.71
N GLN A 208 1.49 -1.52 14.58
CA GLN A 208 1.72 -2.88 15.10
C GLN A 208 1.97 -2.92 16.62
N ASN A 209 2.47 -1.83 17.21
CA ASN A 209 2.80 -1.74 18.64
C ASN A 209 2.03 -0.61 19.37
N SER A 210 0.91 -0.18 18.80
CA SER A 210 0.05 0.92 19.30
C SER A 210 -0.29 0.79 20.78
N THR A 211 -0.78 -0.38 21.22
CA THR A 211 -1.07 -0.64 22.64
C THR A 211 0.17 -0.46 23.52
N HIS A 212 1.34 -0.93 23.08
CA HIS A 212 2.60 -0.80 23.81
C HIS A 212 3.05 0.67 23.95
N PHE A 213 2.80 1.51 22.94
CA PHE A 213 3.07 2.95 23.05
C PHE A 213 2.18 3.62 24.09
N PHE A 214 0.89 3.28 24.13
CA PHE A 214 -0.01 3.85 25.14
C PHE A 214 0.31 3.36 26.55
N THR A 215 0.71 2.10 26.74
CA THR A 215 1.18 1.62 28.04
C THR A 215 2.51 2.27 28.45
N PHE A 216 3.39 2.58 27.50
CA PHE A 216 4.62 3.35 27.75
C PHE A 216 4.32 4.78 28.23
N LEU A 217 3.23 5.38 27.75
CA LEU A 217 2.69 6.66 28.25
C LEU A 217 1.94 6.54 29.59
N LYS A 218 2.08 5.42 30.33
CA LYS A 218 1.46 5.16 31.65
C LYS A 218 -0.07 5.07 31.65
N PHE A 219 -0.71 4.93 30.48
CA PHE A 219 -2.13 4.61 30.45
C PHE A 219 -2.38 3.17 30.94
N PRO A 220 -3.48 2.92 31.67
CA PRO A 220 -3.86 1.56 32.04
C PRO A 220 -4.18 0.73 30.80
N ASN A 221 -3.93 -0.59 30.87
CA ASN A 221 -4.05 -1.51 29.72
C ASN A 221 -5.41 -1.42 29.01
N SER A 222 -6.51 -1.29 29.74
CA SER A 222 -7.86 -1.15 29.17
C SER A 222 -8.00 0.12 28.32
N MET A 223 -7.47 1.26 28.80
CA MET A 223 -7.47 2.50 28.03
C MET A 223 -6.51 2.42 26.85
N ALA A 224 -5.36 1.76 26.99
CA ALA A 224 -4.41 1.56 25.89
C ALA A 224 -5.00 0.73 24.74
N GLN A 225 -5.73 -0.35 25.04
CA GLN A 225 -6.42 -1.18 24.06
C GLN A 225 -7.56 -0.40 23.36
N LEU A 226 -8.34 0.37 24.12
CA LEU A 226 -9.41 1.21 23.58
C LEU A 226 -8.85 2.32 22.68
N SER A 227 -7.81 3.03 23.12
CA SER A 227 -7.12 4.07 22.33
C SER A 227 -6.53 3.51 21.04
N SER A 228 -5.97 2.30 21.09
CA SER A 228 -5.49 1.60 19.90
C SER A 228 -6.62 1.25 18.91
N SER A 229 -7.77 0.82 19.43
CA SER A 229 -8.96 0.55 18.60
C SER A 229 -9.50 1.84 17.98
N PHE A 230 -9.56 2.93 18.75
CA PHE A 230 -9.96 4.24 18.26
C PHE A 230 -9.02 4.77 17.17
N LEU A 231 -7.73 4.52 17.29
CA LEU A 231 -6.74 4.84 16.27
C LEU A 231 -7.06 4.16 14.92
N MET A 232 -7.53 2.90 14.94
CA MET A 232 -7.97 2.20 13.72
C MET A 232 -9.25 2.80 13.12
N VAL A 233 -10.18 3.26 13.96
CA VAL A 233 -11.40 3.96 13.50
C VAL A 233 -11.03 5.25 12.80
N LEU A 234 -10.15 6.06 13.40
CA LEU A 234 -9.63 7.29 12.79
C LEU A 234 -8.89 7.01 11.49
N PHE A 235 -8.07 5.96 11.45
CA PHE A 235 -7.36 5.57 10.23
C PHE A 235 -8.35 5.22 9.11
N THR A 236 -9.38 4.42 9.41
CA THR A 236 -10.41 4.05 8.43
C THR A 236 -11.14 5.28 7.89
N PHE A 237 -11.60 6.17 8.78
CA PHE A 237 -12.26 7.41 8.37
C PHE A 237 -11.36 8.33 7.54
N SER A 238 -10.07 8.39 7.87
CA SER A 238 -9.09 9.17 7.11
C SER A 238 -8.86 8.63 5.70
N CYS A 239 -8.84 7.30 5.50
CA CYS A 239 -8.73 6.68 4.18
C CYS A 239 -10.00 6.88 3.33
N ILE A 240 -11.18 6.81 3.95
CA ILE A 240 -12.46 7.16 3.28
C ILE A 240 -12.40 8.61 2.80
N THR A 241 -11.96 9.52 3.66
CA THR A 241 -11.78 10.94 3.31
C THR A 241 -10.77 11.11 2.17
N SER A 242 -9.65 10.38 2.20
CA SER A 242 -8.66 10.38 1.10
C SER A 242 -9.29 9.98 -0.23
N THR A 243 -10.11 8.93 -0.23
CA THR A 243 -10.77 8.38 -1.42
C THR A 243 -11.65 9.42 -2.13
N LEU A 244 -12.28 10.32 -1.36
CA LEU A 244 -13.15 11.39 -1.89
C LEU A 244 -12.39 12.60 -2.44
N ILE A 245 -11.12 12.78 -2.05
CA ILE A 245 -10.31 13.97 -2.32
C ILE A 245 -9.19 13.67 -3.33
N ILE A 246 -8.75 12.41 -3.46
CA ILE A 246 -7.54 12.02 -4.20
C ILE A 246 -7.55 12.43 -5.68
N ASP A 247 -8.73 12.43 -6.33
CA ASP A 247 -8.87 12.85 -7.73
C ASP A 247 -9.21 14.35 -7.87
N LYS A 248 -9.50 15.04 -6.76
CA LYS A 248 -9.82 16.48 -6.74
C LYS A 248 -8.60 17.36 -6.48
N LEU A 249 -7.61 16.85 -5.75
CA LEU A 249 -6.39 17.58 -5.39
C LEU A 249 -5.17 17.03 -6.13
N PRO A 250 -4.21 17.88 -6.51
CA PRO A 250 -2.97 17.41 -7.07
C PRO A 250 -2.20 16.60 -6.02
N ARG A 251 -1.84 15.37 -6.36
CA ARG A 251 -1.16 14.40 -5.48
C ARG A 251 0.09 14.93 -4.80
N ARG A 252 0.85 15.78 -5.51
CA ARG A 252 2.02 16.47 -4.95
C ARG A 252 1.63 17.34 -3.75
N MET A 253 0.55 18.12 -3.86
CA MET A 253 0.10 18.95 -2.76
C MET A 253 -0.35 18.08 -1.59
N MET A 254 -1.12 17.02 -1.84
CA MET A 254 -1.53 16.08 -0.79
C MET A 254 -0.34 15.45 -0.06
N LEU A 255 0.66 14.94 -0.79
CA LEU A 255 1.85 14.33 -0.17
C LEU A 255 2.71 15.35 0.59
N LEU A 256 2.76 16.59 0.11
CA LEU A 256 3.49 17.66 0.78
C LEU A 256 2.75 18.14 2.03
N THR A 257 1.47 18.52 1.94
CA THR A 257 0.73 19.02 3.10
C THR A 257 0.55 17.95 4.17
N ALA A 258 0.09 16.75 3.79
CA ALA A 258 -0.12 15.64 4.73
C ALA A 258 1.19 15.17 5.37
N GLY A 259 2.29 15.17 4.62
CA GLY A 259 3.59 14.81 5.19
C GLY A 259 4.17 15.90 6.10
N THR A 260 3.89 17.19 5.86
CA THR A 260 4.29 18.24 6.82
C THR A 260 3.47 18.17 8.10
N SER A 261 2.16 17.92 8.02
CA SER A 261 1.33 17.76 9.21
C SER A 261 1.69 16.51 9.99
N CYS A 262 2.00 15.40 9.33
CA CYS A 262 2.57 14.22 9.99
C CYS A 262 3.86 14.53 10.76
N LEU A 263 4.75 15.37 10.21
CA LEU A 263 5.97 15.81 10.91
C LEU A 263 5.63 16.54 12.21
N ILE A 264 4.72 17.50 12.11
CA ILE A 264 4.32 18.34 13.23
C ILE A 264 3.69 17.47 14.31
N PHE A 265 2.71 16.62 13.96
CA PHE A 265 2.01 15.78 14.92
C PHE A 265 2.91 14.73 15.58
N LEU A 266 3.81 14.11 14.82
CA LEU A 266 4.79 13.17 15.39
C LEU A 266 5.78 13.90 16.32
N SER A 267 6.21 15.11 15.96
CA SER A 267 7.07 15.93 16.82
C SER A 267 6.33 16.35 18.10
N THR A 268 5.06 16.73 18.00
CA THR A 268 4.19 17.01 19.15
C THR A 268 4.06 15.79 20.05
N PHE A 269 3.86 14.60 19.48
CA PHE A 269 3.83 13.36 20.25
C PHE A 269 5.12 13.16 21.06
N VAL A 270 6.29 13.27 20.42
CA VAL A 270 7.59 13.09 21.09
C VAL A 270 7.79 14.12 22.19
N VAL A 271 7.62 15.40 21.90
CA VAL A 271 7.80 16.47 22.90
C VAL A 271 6.82 16.32 24.06
N ALA A 272 5.56 16.01 23.79
CA ALA A 272 4.56 15.81 24.84
C ALA A 272 4.84 14.58 25.70
N ALA A 273 5.36 13.49 25.11
CA ALA A 273 5.73 12.29 25.85
C ALA A 273 6.92 12.56 26.79
N GLU A 274 7.96 13.26 26.33
CA GLU A 274 9.11 13.63 27.17
C GLU A 274 8.72 14.59 28.30
N LEU A 275 7.78 15.51 28.06
CA LEU A 275 7.24 16.42 29.07
C LEU A 275 6.18 15.78 29.97
N SER A 276 5.91 14.48 29.83
CA SER A 276 4.87 13.75 30.58
C SER A 276 3.45 14.31 30.41
N PHE A 277 3.15 14.93 29.27
CA PHE A 277 1.79 15.35 28.87
C PHE A 277 1.09 14.23 28.08
N GLU A 278 0.68 13.18 28.78
CA GLU A 278 0.16 11.91 28.22
C GLU A 278 -1.02 12.11 27.25
N TYR A 279 -1.99 12.97 27.58
CA TYR A 279 -3.15 13.26 26.71
C TYR A 279 -2.77 14.05 25.45
N ILE A 280 -1.77 14.93 25.53
CA ILE A 280 -1.27 15.67 24.37
C ILE A 280 -0.48 14.73 23.46
N ALA A 281 0.30 13.81 24.04
CA ALA A 281 0.99 12.77 23.31
C ALA A 281 -0.01 11.86 22.55
N MET A 282 -1.08 11.41 23.23
CA MET A 282 -2.14 10.60 22.64
C MET A 282 -2.83 11.31 21.46
N THR A 283 -3.21 12.57 21.63
CA THR A 283 -3.82 13.36 20.55
C THR A 283 -2.85 13.61 19.38
N GLY A 284 -1.56 13.75 19.65
CA GLY A 284 -0.50 13.81 18.63
C GLY A 284 -0.45 12.56 17.75
N ILE A 285 -0.49 11.35 18.35
CA ILE A 285 -0.54 10.10 17.58
C ILE A 285 -1.83 10.01 16.75
N PHE A 286 -2.99 10.35 17.33
CA PHE A 286 -4.26 10.33 16.59
C PHE A 286 -4.25 11.27 15.39
N ALA A 287 -3.76 12.50 15.57
CA ALA A 287 -3.64 13.47 14.49
C ALA A 287 -2.63 13.02 13.42
N PHE A 288 -1.52 12.39 13.82
CA PHE A 288 -0.55 11.78 12.90
C PHE A 288 -1.20 10.72 12.02
N VAL A 289 -1.92 9.76 12.62
CA VAL A 289 -2.56 8.66 11.89
C VAL A 289 -3.64 9.17 10.93
N PHE A 290 -4.44 10.13 11.39
CA PHE A 290 -5.44 10.77 10.53
C PHE A 290 -4.78 11.47 9.34
N SER A 291 -3.75 12.27 9.58
CA SER A 291 -3.02 12.95 8.51
C SER A 291 -2.33 11.97 7.55
N TYR A 292 -1.81 10.86 8.07
CA TYR A 292 -1.18 9.82 7.27
C TYR A 292 -2.20 9.19 6.32
N GLY A 293 -3.37 8.80 6.82
CA GLY A 293 -4.38 8.12 6.01
C GLY A 293 -5.10 9.03 5.01
N VAL A 294 -5.23 10.34 5.28
CA VAL A 294 -5.78 11.31 4.31
C VAL A 294 -4.87 11.49 3.09
N GLY A 295 -3.55 11.48 3.27
CA GLY A 295 -2.63 11.87 2.20
C GLY A 295 -1.49 10.91 1.95
N VAL A 296 -0.61 10.73 2.94
CA VAL A 296 0.67 10.03 2.74
C VAL A 296 0.47 8.58 2.31
N GLY A 297 -0.42 7.83 2.97
CA GLY A 297 -0.67 6.42 2.66
C GLY A 297 -1.17 6.20 1.22
N PRO A 298 -2.38 6.65 0.86
CA PRO A 298 -2.97 6.38 -0.45
C PRO A 298 -2.19 6.96 -1.63
N VAL A 299 -1.54 8.12 -1.43
CA VAL A 299 -0.75 8.76 -2.49
C VAL A 299 0.60 8.07 -2.67
N ALA A 300 1.29 7.66 -1.59
CA ALA A 300 2.61 7.02 -1.72
C ALA A 300 2.55 5.69 -2.49
N TRP A 301 1.50 4.90 -2.30
CA TRP A 301 1.34 3.59 -2.97
C TRP A 301 0.91 3.68 -4.43
N SER A 302 0.32 4.80 -4.84
CA SER A 302 -0.15 5.01 -6.21
C SER A 302 0.89 5.66 -7.12
N ILE A 303 1.94 6.29 -6.56
CA ILE A 303 3.03 6.92 -7.32
C ILE A 303 3.90 5.92 -8.13
N PRO A 304 4.38 4.78 -7.58
CA PRO A 304 5.25 3.87 -8.31
C PRO A 304 4.73 3.38 -9.66
N PRO A 305 3.47 2.91 -9.79
CA PRO A 305 2.95 2.46 -11.08
C PRO A 305 2.57 3.62 -12.01
N GLU A 306 2.37 4.83 -11.51
CA GLU A 306 2.00 5.99 -12.34
C GLU A 306 3.20 6.69 -13.00
N LEU A 307 4.37 6.69 -12.34
CA LEU A 307 5.58 7.36 -12.85
C LEU A 307 6.28 6.61 -13.98
N VAL A 308 5.89 5.36 -14.27
CA VAL A 308 6.56 4.52 -15.26
C VAL A 308 5.62 4.02 -16.36
N PRO A 309 6.15 3.81 -17.59
CA PRO A 309 5.43 3.15 -18.65
C PRO A 309 4.99 1.73 -18.26
N LEU A 310 3.92 1.24 -18.90
CA LEU A 310 3.26 -0.03 -18.57
C LEU A 310 4.23 -1.21 -18.42
N GLN A 311 5.16 -1.34 -19.37
CA GLN A 311 6.16 -2.41 -19.41
C GLN A 311 7.05 -2.51 -18.14
N TYR A 312 7.20 -1.42 -17.38
CA TYR A 312 8.02 -1.38 -16.18
C TYR A 312 7.18 -1.26 -14.89
N ARG A 313 5.85 -1.16 -14.96
CA ARG A 313 5.00 -0.91 -13.79
C ARG A 313 5.10 -1.99 -12.74
N SER A 314 4.93 -3.24 -13.15
CA SER A 314 5.03 -4.38 -12.24
C SER A 314 6.42 -4.49 -11.62
N ALA A 315 7.47 -4.39 -12.42
CA ALA A 315 8.86 -4.42 -11.95
C ALA A 315 9.19 -3.27 -10.98
N MET A 316 8.76 -2.04 -11.30
CA MET A 316 8.95 -0.86 -10.45
C MET A 316 8.23 -1.01 -9.12
N PHE A 317 6.95 -1.41 -9.16
CA PHE A 317 6.15 -1.62 -7.96
C PHE A 317 6.78 -2.67 -7.05
N CYS A 318 7.18 -3.81 -7.60
CA CYS A 318 7.80 -4.90 -6.83
C CYS A 318 9.14 -4.48 -6.20
N LEU A 319 9.98 -3.76 -6.95
CA LEU A 319 11.26 -3.28 -6.43
C LEU A 319 11.05 -2.27 -5.30
N CYS A 320 10.13 -1.32 -5.49
CA CYS A 320 9.77 -0.34 -4.46
C CYS A 320 9.20 -1.01 -3.21
N TYR A 321 8.28 -1.96 -3.38
CA TYR A 321 7.66 -2.72 -2.30
C TYR A 321 8.70 -3.56 -1.54
N GLY A 322 9.61 -4.22 -2.25
CA GLY A 322 10.66 -5.04 -1.62
C GLY A 322 11.60 -4.20 -0.74
N VAL A 323 12.04 -3.04 -1.22
CA VAL A 323 12.84 -2.09 -0.43
C VAL A 323 12.04 -1.58 0.76
N HIS A 324 10.78 -1.18 0.55
CA HIS A 324 9.90 -0.71 1.61
C HIS A 324 9.67 -1.77 2.68
N SER A 325 9.40 -3.01 2.31
CA SER A 325 9.18 -4.13 3.24
C SER A 325 10.42 -4.42 4.08
N LEU A 326 11.60 -4.41 3.47
CA LEU A 326 12.86 -4.58 4.19
C LEU A 326 13.02 -3.48 5.25
N LEU A 327 12.73 -2.23 4.88
CA LEU A 327 12.79 -1.10 5.81
C LEU A 327 11.75 -1.21 6.92
N VAL A 328 10.52 -1.65 6.62
CA VAL A 328 9.47 -1.88 7.63
C VAL A 328 9.86 -2.97 8.62
N VAL A 329 10.50 -4.04 8.14
CA VAL A 329 11.04 -5.10 9.02
C VAL A 329 12.11 -4.51 9.93
N LEU A 330 13.09 -3.80 9.36
CA LEU A 330 14.16 -3.17 10.12
C LEU A 330 13.62 -2.17 11.16
N THR A 331 12.69 -1.31 10.78
CA THR A 331 12.12 -0.33 11.71
C THR A 331 11.32 -1.01 12.81
N ASN A 332 10.47 -1.99 12.50
CA ASN A 332 9.69 -2.68 13.52
C ASN A 332 10.56 -3.41 14.56
N PHE A 333 11.58 -4.15 14.12
CA PHE A 333 12.50 -4.82 15.03
C PHE A 333 13.34 -3.83 15.84
N ALA A 334 13.67 -2.66 15.28
CA ALA A 334 14.45 -1.64 15.97
C ALA A 334 13.61 -0.78 16.94
N THR A 335 12.33 -0.53 16.63
CA THR A 335 11.50 0.45 17.37
C THR A 335 11.32 0.08 18.84
N VAL A 336 11.02 -1.18 19.17
CA VAL A 336 10.77 -1.57 20.57
C VAL A 336 12.04 -1.46 21.43
N PRO A 337 13.22 -1.99 21.02
CA PRO A 337 14.47 -1.76 21.74
C PRO A 337 14.88 -0.29 21.83
N LEU A 338 14.72 0.48 20.75
CA LEU A 338 15.05 1.90 20.72
C LEU A 338 14.16 2.72 21.65
N LEU A 339 12.87 2.36 21.77
CA LEU A 339 11.95 2.99 22.71
C LEU A 339 12.42 2.77 24.16
N GLY A 340 12.90 1.57 24.48
CA GLY A 340 13.46 1.27 25.80
C GLY A 340 14.77 2.00 26.12
N ALA A 341 15.61 2.27 25.12
CA ALA A 341 16.92 2.89 25.32
C ALA A 341 16.90 4.43 25.24
N VAL A 342 16.17 4.99 24.29
CA VAL A 342 16.21 6.43 23.93
C VAL A 342 14.84 7.10 24.11
N GLY A 343 13.81 6.35 24.52
CA GLY A 343 12.47 6.88 24.66
C GLY A 343 11.81 7.20 23.32
N THR A 344 10.86 8.14 23.34
CA THR A 344 10.04 8.47 22.16
C THR A 344 10.82 9.21 21.07
N VAL A 345 12.01 9.71 21.38
CA VAL A 345 12.90 10.42 20.45
C VAL A 345 13.34 9.55 19.27
N CYS A 346 13.24 8.22 19.35
CA CYS A 346 13.60 7.30 18.28
C CYS A 346 12.87 7.56 16.93
N PHE A 347 11.69 8.18 16.96
CA PHE A 347 10.90 8.48 15.77
C PHE A 347 11.40 9.70 14.97
N LEU A 348 12.05 10.66 15.62
CA LEU A 348 12.49 11.92 15.01
C LEU A 348 13.55 11.76 13.90
N PRO A 349 14.69 11.05 14.12
CA PRO A 349 15.75 10.98 13.11
C PRO A 349 15.31 10.25 11.83
N ILE A 350 14.50 9.19 11.96
CA ILE A 350 13.94 8.46 10.83
C ILE A 350 13.06 9.38 9.98
N TYR A 351 12.25 10.23 10.62
CA TYR A 351 11.29 11.07 9.92
C TYR A 351 11.90 12.37 9.34
N PHE A 352 12.77 13.03 10.10
CA PHE A 352 13.37 14.29 9.69
C PHE A 352 14.29 14.12 8.47
N LEU A 353 15.10 13.06 8.44
CA LEU A 353 16.01 12.76 7.34
C LEU A 353 15.26 12.41 6.05
N VAL A 354 14.23 11.57 6.16
CA VAL A 354 13.36 11.19 5.03
C VAL A 354 12.65 12.41 4.46
N ARG A 355 12.12 13.27 5.32
CA ARG A 355 11.35 14.43 4.88
C ARG A 355 12.23 15.51 4.27
N LEU A 356 13.43 15.71 4.81
CA LEU A 356 14.42 16.62 4.23
C LEU A 356 14.83 16.16 2.83
N HIS A 357 15.01 14.85 2.65
CA HIS A 357 15.31 14.27 1.33
C HIS A 357 14.12 14.39 0.36
N LEU A 358 12.89 14.11 0.78
CA LEU A 358 11.69 14.27 -0.06
C LEU A 358 11.45 15.73 -0.45
N CYS A 359 11.60 16.66 0.49
CA CYS A 359 11.39 18.10 0.26
C CYS A 359 12.45 18.66 -0.69
N THR A 360 13.73 18.34 -0.45
CA THR A 360 14.82 18.75 -1.37
C THR A 360 14.64 18.14 -2.76
N TYR A 361 14.30 16.86 -2.87
CA TYR A 361 14.15 16.20 -4.17
C TYR A 361 12.91 16.69 -4.95
N THR A 362 11.77 16.92 -4.28
CA THR A 362 10.57 17.46 -4.94
C THR A 362 10.71 18.94 -5.33
N LEU A 363 11.50 19.72 -4.59
CA LEU A 363 11.89 21.09 -4.96
C LEU A 363 12.87 21.09 -6.14
N ILE A 364 13.84 20.17 -6.17
CA ILE A 364 14.79 20.02 -7.29
C ILE A 364 14.08 19.50 -8.55
N CYS A 365 13.18 18.54 -8.43
CA CYS A 365 12.40 18.00 -9.56
C CYS A 365 11.37 18.98 -10.13
N ARG A 366 10.94 20.02 -9.38
CA ARG A 366 10.07 21.09 -9.89
C ARG A 366 10.67 21.77 -11.12
N LYS A 367 11.99 21.96 -11.15
CA LYS A 367 12.68 22.61 -12.28
C LYS A 367 12.82 21.71 -13.51
N ARG A 368 12.76 20.38 -13.36
CA ARG A 368 13.02 19.40 -14.44
C ARG A 368 11.82 18.61 -14.93
N MET A 369 10.74 18.48 -14.15
CA MET A 369 9.50 17.84 -14.64
C MET A 369 8.76 18.71 -15.66
N VAL A 370 8.89 20.05 -15.56
CA VAL A 370 8.39 20.97 -16.59
C VAL A 370 9.12 20.73 -17.93
N GLU A 371 10.43 20.44 -17.90
CA GLU A 371 11.20 20.06 -19.10
C GLU A 371 10.79 18.68 -19.67
N ILE A 372 10.48 17.70 -18.82
CA ILE A 372 10.09 16.35 -19.29
C ILE A 372 8.69 16.36 -19.92
N SER A 373 7.74 17.11 -19.35
CA SER A 373 6.39 17.27 -19.93
C SER A 373 6.43 18.03 -21.26
N SER A 374 7.35 18.99 -21.45
CA SER A 374 7.52 19.65 -22.74
C SER A 374 8.19 18.76 -23.79
N THR A 375 9.02 17.79 -23.37
CA THR A 375 9.69 16.85 -24.29
C THR A 375 8.76 15.74 -24.78
N PHE A 376 7.75 15.36 -24.00
CA PHE A 376 6.75 14.36 -24.42
C PHE A 376 5.61 14.92 -25.28
N CYS A 377 5.38 16.24 -25.26
CA CYS A 377 4.40 16.90 -26.15
C CYS A 377 4.99 17.34 -27.49
N THR A 378 6.30 17.12 -27.74
CA THR A 378 6.99 17.62 -28.94
C THR A 378 7.60 16.54 -29.83
N ASN A 379 7.30 15.26 -29.61
CA ASN A 379 7.66 14.19 -30.55
C ASN A 379 6.47 13.29 -30.86
#